data_AF-A0A2N2PX99-F1
#
_entry.id   AF-A0A2N2PX99-F1
#
_cell.length_a   1.000
_cell.length_b   1.000
_cell.length_c   1.000
_cell.angle_alpha   90.00
_cell.angle_beta   90.00
_cell.angle_gamma   90.00
#
_symmetry.space_group_name_H-M   'P 1'
#
loop_
_entity.id
_entity.type
_entity.pdbx_description
1 polymer ?
#
loop_
_entity_poly.entity_id
_entity_poly.type
_entity_poly.pdbx_seq_one_letter_code
_entity_poly.pdbx_strand_id
1 'polypeptide(L)'
;MTPTVVLLIVGLLYIVVFGGLSLLRREDLSFRFAVEAGILTLVVTLLALATPWQIHPVLFLIVLYLVTLRVRLLVDIGNLLARRGNHRAAAATYRLARRLWPDDAGRLIVQINQGVLGLQAGRLDEAIAALKGVLAAAKGGYLGIRHECGCHYNLAVAYQRKGLDAPAALEFNAVLDTWPASEYAQRAEAALARREKTITSKE
;
A
#
# COMPACT_ATOMS: atom_id res chain seq x y z
N MET A 1 -14.06 -32.87 -13.36
CA MET A 1 -13.81 -31.56 -14.00
C MET A 1 -12.60 -31.68 -14.90
N THR A 2 -12.64 -31.12 -16.11
CA THR A 2 -11.43 -31.07 -16.96
C THR A 2 -10.40 -30.12 -16.34
N PRO A 3 -9.09 -30.38 -16.51
CA PRO A 3 -8.04 -29.53 -15.93
C PRO A 3 -8.18 -28.04 -16.31
N THR A 4 -8.66 -27.75 -17.53
CA THR A 4 -8.89 -26.39 -18.02
C THR A 4 -10.04 -25.67 -17.33
N VAL A 5 -11.13 -26.38 -17.00
CA VAL A 5 -12.24 -25.82 -16.21
C VAL A 5 -11.77 -25.44 -14.80
N VAL A 6 -10.87 -26.24 -14.21
CA VAL A 6 -10.28 -25.91 -12.90
C VAL A 6 -9.47 -24.61 -12.97
N LEU A 7 -8.66 -24.41 -14.03
CA LEU A 7 -7.88 -23.17 -14.21
C LEU A 7 -8.78 -21.93 -14.32
N LEU A 8 -9.86 -22.02 -15.11
CA LEU A 8 -10.84 -20.94 -15.22
C LEU A 8 -11.48 -20.62 -13.88
N ILE A 9 -11.93 -21.64 -13.14
CA ILE A 9 -12.54 -21.47 -11.82
C ILE A 9 -11.56 -20.83 -10.84
N VAL A 10 -10.31 -21.28 -10.82
CA VAL A 10 -9.26 -20.72 -9.95
C VAL A 10 -9.03 -19.24 -10.27
N GLY A 11 -8.94 -18.87 -11.55
CA GLY A 11 -8.74 -17.48 -11.96
C GLY A 11 -9.93 -16.58 -11.63
N LEU A 12 -11.16 -17.05 -11.87
CA LEU A 12 -12.38 -16.31 -11.51
C LEU A 12 -12.53 -16.17 -10.00
N LEU A 13 -12.32 -17.25 -9.24
CA LEU A 13 -12.35 -17.23 -7.78
C LEU A 13 -11.29 -16.27 -7.22
N TYR A 14 -10.09 -16.25 -7.82
CA TYR A 14 -9.04 -15.32 -7.45
C TYR A 14 -9.49 -13.86 -7.60
N ILE A 15 -10.10 -13.49 -8.73
CA ILE A 15 -10.61 -12.14 -8.97
C ILE A 15 -11.71 -11.79 -7.95
N VAL A 16 -12.66 -12.70 -7.71
CA VAL A 16 -13.76 -12.48 -6.77
C VAL A 16 -13.26 -12.31 -5.34
N VAL A 17 -12.37 -13.18 -4.87
CA VAL A 17 -11.84 -13.13 -3.51
C VAL A 17 -11.01 -11.87 -3.31
N PHE A 18 -10.02 -11.59 -4.16
CA PHE A 18 -9.15 -10.43 -3.98
C PHE A 18 -9.84 -9.10 -4.30
N GLY A 19 -10.74 -9.08 -5.29
CA GLY A 19 -11.60 -7.93 -5.57
C GLY A 19 -12.58 -7.65 -4.43
N GLY A 20 -13.22 -8.68 -3.87
CA GLY A 20 -14.09 -8.55 -2.70
C GLY A 20 -13.35 -8.06 -1.45
N LEU A 21 -12.12 -8.55 -1.22
CA LEU A 21 -11.26 -8.05 -0.14
C LEU A 21 -10.89 -6.56 -0.30
N SER A 22 -10.81 -6.05 -1.54
CA SER A 22 -10.60 -4.62 -1.83
C SER A 22 -11.76 -3.79 -1.29
N LEU A 23 -13.00 -4.21 -1.56
CA LEU A 23 -14.21 -3.53 -1.09
C LEU A 23 -14.28 -3.48 0.44
N LEU A 24 -13.93 -4.59 1.11
CA LEU A 24 -13.86 -4.64 2.58
C LEU A 24 -12.83 -3.65 3.17
N ARG A 25 -11.78 -3.31 2.39
CA ARG A 25 -10.73 -2.35 2.81
C ARG A 25 -11.06 -0.90 2.45
N ARG A 26 -12.25 -0.64 1.88
CA ARG A 26 -12.60 0.65 1.26
C ARG A 26 -11.58 1.07 0.20
N GLU A 27 -11.00 0.09 -0.50
CA GLU A 27 -10.17 0.30 -1.67
C GLU A 27 -11.06 0.14 -2.90
N ASP A 28 -11.06 1.13 -3.80
CA ASP A 28 -11.73 1.00 -5.10
C ASP A 28 -11.27 -0.26 -5.83
N LEU A 29 -12.21 -0.93 -6.50
CA LEU A 29 -11.93 -2.13 -7.24
C LEU A 29 -10.97 -1.79 -8.39
N SER A 30 -9.72 -2.24 -8.27
CA SER A 30 -8.72 -1.99 -9.31
C SER A 30 -9.13 -2.70 -10.60
N PHE A 31 -9.66 -1.92 -11.55
CA PHE A 31 -10.04 -2.44 -12.87
C PHE A 31 -8.85 -3.08 -13.57
N ARG A 32 -7.65 -2.49 -13.40
CA ARG A 32 -6.40 -3.06 -13.92
C ARG A 32 -6.11 -4.43 -13.33
N PHE A 33 -6.23 -4.59 -12.02
CA PHE A 33 -6.04 -5.89 -11.38
C PHE A 33 -6.96 -6.96 -11.99
N ALA A 34 -8.26 -6.65 -12.12
CA ALA A 34 -9.24 -7.58 -12.68
C ALA A 34 -8.93 -7.94 -14.14
N VAL A 35 -8.54 -6.95 -14.96
CA VAL A 35 -8.18 -7.16 -16.37
C VAL A 35 -6.90 -7.98 -16.50
N GLU A 36 -5.84 -7.66 -15.75
CA GLU A 36 -4.58 -8.41 -15.79
C GLU A 36 -4.79 -9.86 -15.36
N ALA A 37 -5.54 -10.08 -14.28
CA ALA A 37 -5.89 -11.42 -13.81
C ALA A 37 -6.74 -12.18 -14.85
N GLY A 38 -7.72 -11.51 -15.45
CA GLY A 38 -8.60 -12.10 -16.47
C GLY A 38 -7.85 -12.48 -17.74
N ILE A 39 -7.01 -11.58 -18.26
CA ILE A 39 -6.16 -11.84 -19.45
C ILE A 39 -5.22 -13.00 -19.16
N LEU A 40 -4.53 -13.00 -18.02
CA LEU A 40 -3.60 -14.08 -17.67
C LEU A 40 -4.32 -15.42 -17.54
N THR A 41 -5.49 -15.43 -16.90
CA THR A 41 -6.34 -16.63 -16.80
C THR A 41 -6.75 -17.15 -18.17
N LEU A 42 -7.19 -16.26 -19.06
CA LEU A 42 -7.60 -16.63 -20.42
C LEU A 42 -6.41 -17.19 -21.22
N VAL A 43 -5.27 -16.50 -21.21
CA VAL A 43 -4.06 -16.94 -21.93
C VAL A 43 -3.60 -18.31 -21.45
N VAL A 44 -3.52 -18.52 -20.13
CA VAL A 44 -3.09 -19.81 -19.55
C VAL A 44 -4.10 -20.91 -19.89
N THR A 45 -5.40 -20.62 -19.85
CA THR A 45 -6.43 -21.60 -20.21
C THR A 45 -6.37 -21.96 -21.69
N LEU A 46 -6.24 -20.98 -22.58
CA LEU A 46 -6.11 -21.22 -24.02
C LEU A 46 -4.84 -22.01 -24.35
N LEU A 47 -3.72 -21.70 -23.68
CA LEU A 47 -2.48 -22.47 -23.82
C LEU A 47 -2.67 -23.92 -23.37
N ALA A 48 -3.37 -24.16 -22.25
CA ALA A 48 -3.68 -25.51 -21.77
C ALA A 48 -4.64 -26.27 -22.68
N LEU A 49 -5.44 -25.59 -23.51
CA LEU A 49 -6.26 -26.22 -24.56
C LEU A 49 -5.45 -26.54 -25.82
N ALA A 50 -4.50 -25.68 -26.17
CA ALA A 50 -3.69 -25.80 -27.39
C ALA A 50 -2.48 -26.73 -27.23
N THR A 51 -2.04 -27.02 -26.00
CA THR A 51 -0.85 -27.82 -25.70
C THR A 51 -1.20 -29.03 -24.84
N PRO A 52 -0.44 -30.14 -24.92
CA PRO A 52 -0.62 -31.29 -24.04
C PRO A 52 -0.08 -31.04 -22.61
N TRP A 53 0.37 -29.82 -22.31
CA TRP A 53 0.96 -29.49 -21.02
C TRP A 53 -0.09 -29.38 -19.92
N GLN A 54 0.07 -30.19 -18.88
CA GLN A 54 -0.77 -30.14 -17.70
C GLN A 54 -0.27 -29.05 -16.74
N ILE A 55 -0.89 -27.86 -16.82
CA ILE A 55 -0.59 -26.76 -15.91
C ILE A 55 -1.23 -27.03 -14.56
N HIS A 56 -0.40 -27.17 -13.52
CA HIS A 56 -0.91 -27.41 -12.17
C HIS A 56 -1.64 -26.16 -11.62
N PRO A 57 -2.88 -26.28 -11.09
CA PRO A 57 -3.66 -25.12 -10.65
C PRO A 57 -2.98 -24.26 -9.58
N VAL A 58 -2.21 -24.89 -8.67
CA VAL A 58 -1.44 -24.17 -7.63
C VAL A 58 -0.32 -23.33 -8.24
N LEU A 59 0.39 -23.84 -9.25
CA LEU A 59 1.45 -23.07 -9.93
C LEU A 59 0.85 -21.90 -10.69
N PHE A 60 -0.28 -22.13 -11.37
CA PHE A 60 -1.04 -21.06 -12.00
C PHE A 60 -1.44 -19.98 -10.99
N LEU A 61 -1.98 -20.37 -9.83
CA LEU A 61 -2.35 -19.43 -8.77
C LEU A 61 -1.14 -18.64 -8.24
N ILE A 62 0.02 -19.29 -8.06
CA ILE A 62 1.26 -18.61 -7.64
C ILE A 62 1.67 -17.57 -8.69
N VAL A 63 1.69 -17.93 -9.97
CA VAL A 63 2.04 -17.00 -11.05
C VAL A 63 1.05 -15.84 -11.10
N LEU A 64 -0.25 -16.13 -11.01
CA LEU A 64 -1.31 -15.13 -10.96
C LEU A 64 -1.12 -14.16 -9.80
N TYR A 65 -0.83 -14.68 -8.61
CA TYR A 65 -0.55 -13.89 -7.40
C TYR A 65 0.71 -13.01 -7.57
N LEU A 66 1.83 -13.57 -8.03
CA LEU A 66 3.08 -12.85 -8.21
C LEU A 66 2.96 -11.73 -9.24
N VAL A 67 2.27 -11.99 -10.35
CA VAL A 67 2.10 -11.01 -11.43
C VAL A 67 1.19 -9.86 -10.97
N THR A 68 0.01 -10.17 -10.45
CA THR A 68 -1.00 -9.15 -10.11
C THR A 68 -0.65 -8.36 -8.85
N LEU A 69 0.11 -8.95 -7.91
CA LEU A 69 0.54 -8.27 -6.68
C LEU A 69 2.00 -7.82 -6.69
N ARG A 70 2.67 -7.86 -7.85
CA ARG A 70 4.08 -7.49 -8.03
C ARG A 70 4.49 -6.19 -7.31
N VAL A 71 3.64 -5.17 -7.38
CA VAL A 71 3.90 -3.86 -6.76
C VAL A 71 3.84 -3.94 -5.24
N ARG A 72 2.82 -4.62 -4.68
CA ARG A 72 2.66 -4.80 -3.23
C ARG A 72 3.83 -5.62 -2.67
N LEU A 73 4.21 -6.70 -3.34
CA LEU A 73 5.35 -7.53 -2.96
C LEU A 73 6.67 -6.74 -2.97
N LEU A 74 6.91 -5.93 -4.00
CA LEU A 74 8.10 -5.07 -4.06
C LEU A 74 8.08 -3.99 -2.96
N VAL A 75 6.92 -3.44 -2.61
CA VAL A 75 6.80 -2.51 -1.49
C VAL A 75 7.15 -3.21 -0.17
N ASP A 76 6.67 -4.42 0.06
CA ASP A 76 6.98 -5.18 1.28
C ASP A 76 8.48 -5.51 1.38
N ILE A 77 9.11 -5.90 0.27
CA ILE A 77 10.56 -6.10 0.19
C ILE A 77 11.30 -4.78 0.49
N GLY A 78 10.86 -3.66 -0.11
CA GLY A 78 11.44 -2.35 0.15
C GLY A 78 11.35 -1.94 1.62
N ASN A 79 10.22 -2.23 2.27
CA ASN A 79 10.01 -1.97 3.69
C ASN A 79 10.91 -2.82 4.58
N LEU A 80 11.06 -4.10 4.26
CA LEU A 80 12.00 -4.98 4.96
C LEU A 80 13.45 -4.47 4.86
N LEU A 81 13.87 -4.03 3.67
CA LEU A 81 15.20 -3.47 3.45
C LEU A 81 15.40 -2.16 4.22
N ALA A 82 14.40 -1.27 4.22
CA ALA A 82 14.42 0.00 4.95
C ALA A 82 14.56 -0.22 6.46
N ARG A 83 13.82 -1.19 7.03
CA ARG A 83 13.91 -1.56 8.45
C ARG A 83 15.27 -2.11 8.84
N ARG A 84 16.01 -2.73 7.90
CA ARG A 84 17.39 -3.19 8.08
C ARG A 84 18.44 -2.08 7.85
N GLY A 85 18.01 -0.83 7.67
CA GLY A 85 18.90 0.30 7.41
C GLY A 85 19.44 0.37 5.97
N ASN A 86 19.06 -0.56 5.09
CA ASN A 86 19.50 -0.55 3.69
C ASN A 86 18.63 0.38 2.83
N HIS A 87 18.74 1.68 3.11
CA HIS A 87 17.92 2.72 2.46
C HIS A 87 18.15 2.81 0.94
N ARG A 88 19.37 2.53 0.46
CA ARG A 88 19.70 2.55 -0.97
C ARG A 88 18.98 1.44 -1.72
N ALA A 89 19.00 0.22 -1.20
CA ALA A 89 18.28 -0.90 -1.79
C ALA A 89 16.77 -0.69 -1.71
N ALA A 90 16.24 -0.24 -0.56
CA ALA A 90 14.82 0.09 -0.41
C ALA A 90 14.34 1.10 -1.47
N ALA A 91 15.10 2.19 -1.66
CA ALA A 91 14.80 3.19 -2.69
C ALA A 91 14.82 2.59 -4.10
N ALA A 92 15.76 1.69 -4.41
CA ALA A 92 15.81 0.99 -5.69
C ALA A 92 14.58 0.10 -5.89
N THR A 93 14.16 -0.64 -4.88
CA THR A 93 12.98 -1.50 -4.92
C THR A 93 11.70 -0.70 -5.14
N TYR A 94 11.52 0.44 -4.46
CA TYR A 94 10.37 1.33 -4.70
C TYR A 94 10.38 1.94 -6.10
N ARG A 95 11.55 2.30 -6.64
CA ARG A 95 11.66 2.75 -8.05
C ARG A 95 11.27 1.64 -9.02
N LEU A 96 11.65 0.40 -8.74
CA LEU A 96 11.24 -0.75 -9.55
C LEU A 96 9.73 -0.95 -9.49
N ALA A 97 9.13 -0.94 -8.29
CA ALA A 97 7.69 -1.04 -8.10
C ALA A 97 6.92 0.01 -8.91
N ARG A 98 7.42 1.26 -8.92
CA ARG A 98 6.85 2.35 -9.72
C ARG A 98 6.96 2.14 -11.23
N ARG A 99 7.99 1.43 -11.70
CA ARG A 99 8.20 1.12 -13.12
C ARG A 99 7.39 -0.09 -13.59
N LEU A 100 6.96 -0.98 -12.70
CA LEU A 100 6.14 -2.15 -13.03
C LEU A 100 4.65 -1.84 -13.15
N TRP A 101 4.34 -0.65 -13.69
CA TRP A 101 3.01 -0.24 -14.08
C TRP A 101 1.95 -0.42 -12.98
N PRO A 102 2.14 0.22 -11.80
CA PRO A 102 1.18 0.13 -10.70
C PRO A 102 -0.17 0.73 -11.10
N ASP A 103 -1.24 0.12 -10.60
CA ASP A 103 -2.55 0.77 -10.54
C ASP A 103 -2.51 1.99 -9.60
N ASP A 104 -3.61 2.74 -9.53
CA ASP A 104 -3.60 4.03 -8.83
C ASP A 104 -3.38 3.86 -7.33
N ALA A 105 -4.03 2.87 -6.71
CA ALA A 105 -3.77 2.49 -5.33
C ALA A 105 -2.29 2.11 -5.11
N GLY A 106 -1.74 1.22 -5.94
CA GLY A 106 -0.34 0.80 -5.86
C GLY A 106 0.64 1.97 -6.04
N ARG A 107 0.31 2.95 -6.88
CA ARG A 107 1.12 4.16 -7.09
C ARG A 107 1.17 5.00 -5.82
N LEU A 108 0.03 5.24 -5.18
CA LEU A 108 -0.04 5.98 -3.93
C LEU A 108 0.69 5.25 -2.80
N ILE A 109 0.52 3.93 -2.69
CA ILE A 109 1.24 3.11 -1.71
C ILE A 109 2.76 3.24 -1.91
N VAL A 110 3.26 3.16 -3.14
CA VAL A 110 4.70 3.36 -3.42
C VAL A 110 5.15 4.76 -3.01
N GLN A 111 4.36 5.81 -3.28
CA GLN A 111 4.69 7.18 -2.90
C GLN A 111 4.74 7.37 -1.38
N ILE A 112 3.79 6.80 -0.62
CA ILE A 112 3.83 6.81 0.86
C ILE A 112 5.14 6.21 1.36
N ASN A 113 5.50 5.02 0.86
CA ASN A 113 6.71 4.32 1.32
C ASN A 113 8.00 5.06 0.93
N GLN A 114 8.01 5.76 -0.21
CA GLN A 114 9.11 6.67 -0.57
C GLN A 114 9.20 7.87 0.38
N GLY A 115 8.07 8.46 0.75
CA GLY A 115 8.00 9.54 1.75
C GLY A 115 8.49 9.09 3.13
N VAL A 116 8.06 7.92 3.59
CA VAL A 116 8.53 7.30 4.85
C VAL A 116 10.03 7.05 4.82
N LEU A 117 10.57 6.57 3.69
CA LEU A 117 12.00 6.39 3.53
C LEU A 117 12.76 7.73 3.59
N GLY A 118 12.19 8.79 3.02
CA GLY A 118 12.71 10.16 3.15
C GLY A 118 12.73 10.64 4.60
N LEU A 119 11.66 10.38 5.34
CA LEU A 119 11.56 10.69 6.77
C LEU A 119 12.60 9.95 7.62
N GLN A 120 12.88 8.68 7.31
CA GLN A 120 13.95 7.90 7.94
C GLN A 120 15.34 8.47 7.63
N ALA A 121 15.53 9.00 6.42
CA ALA A 121 16.76 9.64 5.99
C ALA A 121 16.91 11.11 6.44
N GLY A 122 15.96 11.65 7.22
CA GLY A 122 15.98 13.04 7.69
C GLY A 122 15.61 14.10 6.65
N ARG A 123 15.19 13.70 5.44
CA ARG A 123 14.73 14.61 4.38
C ARG A 123 13.27 15.03 4.62
N LEU A 124 13.05 15.81 5.68
CA LEU A 124 11.72 16.11 6.20
C LEU A 124 10.84 16.88 5.20
N ASP A 125 11.39 17.87 4.50
CA ASP A 125 10.62 18.68 3.54
C ASP A 125 10.11 17.87 2.35
N GLU A 126 10.98 17.03 1.78
CA GLU A 126 10.61 16.11 0.71
C GLU A 126 9.54 15.11 1.17
N ALA A 127 9.69 14.58 2.38
CA ALA A 127 8.73 13.64 2.95
C ALA A 127 7.36 14.28 3.17
N ILE A 128 7.32 15.48 3.74
CA ILE A 128 6.09 16.25 3.93
C ILE A 128 5.41 16.53 2.59
N ALA A 129 6.15 17.02 1.60
CA ALA A 129 5.60 17.32 0.28
C ALA A 129 5.02 16.06 -0.39
N ALA A 130 5.73 14.94 -0.33
CA ALA A 130 5.28 13.67 -0.90
C ALA A 130 4.01 13.15 -0.21
N LEU A 131 3.97 13.13 1.13
CA LEU A 131 2.83 12.61 1.90
C LEU A 131 1.58 13.51 1.72
N LYS A 132 1.74 14.83 1.68
CA LYS A 132 0.64 15.74 1.33
C LYS A 132 0.12 15.49 -0.08
N GLY A 133 1.01 15.27 -1.03
CA GLY A 133 0.65 14.93 -2.41
C GLY A 133 -0.19 13.65 -2.50
N VAL A 134 0.17 12.64 -1.71
CA VAL A 134 -0.62 11.41 -1.60
C VAL A 134 -2.01 11.70 -1.04
N LEU A 135 -2.14 12.40 0.08
CA LEU A 135 -3.44 12.70 0.69
C LEU A 135 -4.32 13.56 -0.23
N ALA A 136 -3.73 14.48 -0.99
CA ALA A 136 -4.45 15.25 -1.99
C ALA A 136 -5.00 14.38 -3.12
N ALA A 137 -4.21 13.41 -3.60
CA ALA A 137 -4.63 12.45 -4.63
C ALA A 137 -5.59 11.38 -4.10
N ALA A 138 -5.50 11.03 -2.81
CA ALA A 138 -6.33 10.03 -2.15
C ALA A 138 -7.81 10.43 -2.07
N LYS A 139 -8.12 11.74 -2.13
CA LYS A 139 -9.51 12.25 -2.21
C LYS A 139 -10.30 11.66 -3.39
N GLY A 140 -9.63 11.05 -4.37
CA GLY A 140 -10.24 10.31 -5.46
C GLY A 140 -10.72 8.88 -5.13
N GLY A 141 -10.61 8.40 -3.88
CA GLY A 141 -11.13 7.08 -3.46
C GLY A 141 -10.15 5.91 -3.58
N TYR A 142 -8.99 6.12 -4.20
CA TYR A 142 -8.04 5.04 -4.51
C TYR A 142 -7.19 4.55 -3.34
N LEU A 143 -7.23 5.22 -2.19
CA LEU A 143 -6.39 4.89 -1.04
C LEU A 143 -7.20 4.21 0.06
N GLY A 144 -6.90 2.94 0.33
CA GLY A 144 -7.57 2.20 1.39
C GLY A 144 -7.33 2.82 2.78
N ILE A 145 -8.31 2.66 3.67
CA ILE A 145 -8.36 3.28 5.01
C ILE A 145 -7.07 3.10 5.83
N ARG A 146 -6.45 1.91 5.73
CA ARG A 146 -5.19 1.60 6.43
C ARG A 146 -4.03 2.48 5.93
N HIS A 147 -3.95 2.69 4.62
CA HIS A 147 -2.87 3.45 4.00
C HIS A 147 -3.07 4.96 4.20
N GLU A 148 -4.33 5.43 4.14
CA GLU A 148 -4.68 6.81 4.46
C GLU A 148 -4.34 7.16 5.91
N CYS A 149 -4.80 6.33 6.86
CA CYS A 149 -4.49 6.46 8.29
C CYS A 149 -2.96 6.44 8.54
N GLY A 150 -2.23 5.51 7.91
CA GLY A 150 -0.77 5.48 7.97
C GLY A 150 -0.10 6.70 7.34
N CYS A 151 -0.67 7.29 6.30
CA CYS A 151 -0.15 8.49 5.64
C CYS A 151 -0.28 9.72 6.55
N HIS A 152 -1.46 9.94 7.17
CA HIS A 152 -1.66 10.98 8.18
C HIS A 152 -0.69 10.83 9.35
N TYR A 153 -0.52 9.61 9.87
CA TYR A 153 0.42 9.35 10.97
C TYR A 153 1.86 9.70 10.59
N ASN A 154 2.33 9.28 9.41
CA ASN A 154 3.68 9.58 8.96
C ASN A 154 3.90 11.08 8.69
N LEU A 155 2.87 11.77 8.20
CA LEU A 155 2.92 13.22 7.98
C LEU A 155 2.98 13.98 9.31
N ALA A 156 2.22 13.55 10.31
CA ALA A 156 2.28 14.07 11.67
C ALA A 156 3.68 13.93 12.28
N VAL A 157 4.28 12.74 12.15
CA VAL A 157 5.66 12.48 12.61
C VAL A 157 6.67 13.36 11.84
N ALA A 158 6.46 13.60 10.55
CA ALA A 158 7.31 14.47 9.75
C ALA A 158 7.29 15.92 10.28
N TYR A 159 6.09 16.45 10.53
CA TYR A 159 5.91 17.79 11.10
C TYR A 159 6.50 17.90 12.49
N GLN A 160 6.26 16.91 13.35
CA GLN A 160 6.81 16.88 14.71
C GLN A 160 8.34 16.90 14.70
N ARG A 161 8.99 16.12 13.82
CA ARG A 161 10.47 16.13 13.67
C ARG A 161 11.00 17.47 13.15
N LYS A 162 10.17 18.25 12.46
CA LYS A 162 10.50 19.60 11.98
C LYS A 162 10.20 20.69 13.04
N GLY A 163 9.64 20.33 14.19
CA GLY A 163 9.23 21.27 15.24
C GLY A 163 7.94 22.04 14.90
N LEU A 164 7.14 21.55 13.95
CA LEU A 164 5.87 22.14 13.56
C LEU A 164 4.72 21.47 14.33
N ASP A 165 4.53 21.87 15.58
CA ASP A 165 3.62 21.16 16.51
C ASP A 165 2.13 21.27 16.15
N ALA A 166 1.69 22.45 15.69
CA ALA A 166 0.29 22.66 15.31
C ALA A 166 -0.15 21.76 14.13
N PRO A 167 0.56 21.73 12.97
CA PRO A 167 0.19 20.82 11.90
C PRO A 167 0.44 19.35 12.27
N ALA A 168 1.42 19.04 13.13
CA ALA A 168 1.57 17.66 13.62
C ALA A 168 0.33 17.19 14.40
N ALA A 169 -0.20 18.02 15.30
CA ALA A 169 -1.41 17.70 16.06
C ALA A 169 -2.65 17.53 15.18
N LEU A 170 -2.80 18.39 14.16
CA LEU A 170 -3.88 18.27 13.17
C LEU A 170 -3.86 16.90 12.50
N GLU A 171 -2.69 16.48 12.01
CA GLU A 171 -2.55 15.21 11.31
C GLU A 171 -2.69 14.01 12.26
N PHE A 172 -2.27 14.12 13.52
CA PHE A 172 -2.56 13.08 14.53
C PHE A 172 -4.05 12.96 14.82
N ASN A 173 -4.80 14.05 14.90
CA ASN A 173 -6.25 13.99 15.04
C ASN A 173 -6.90 13.34 13.81
N ALA A 174 -6.42 13.66 12.60
CA ALA A 174 -6.91 13.01 11.38
C ALA A 174 -6.71 11.48 11.40
N VAL A 175 -5.65 10.96 12.04
CA VAL A 175 -5.49 9.52 12.27
C VAL A 175 -6.64 8.94 13.08
N LEU A 176 -7.04 9.62 14.16
CA LEU A 176 -8.14 9.22 15.04
C LEU A 176 -9.46 9.25 14.29
N ASP A 177 -9.71 10.28 13.48
CA ASP A 177 -10.91 10.41 12.67
C ASP A 177 -10.98 9.33 11.57
N THR A 178 -9.83 8.97 10.98
CA THR A 178 -9.78 7.99 9.88
C THR A 178 -10.02 6.58 10.38
N TRP A 179 -9.29 6.14 11.42
CA TRP A 179 -9.41 4.78 11.94
C TRP A 179 -9.06 4.69 13.44
N PRO A 180 -10.04 4.98 14.33
CA PRO A 180 -9.81 5.08 15.78
C PRO A 180 -9.29 3.79 16.42
N ALA A 181 -9.70 2.63 15.91
CA ALA A 181 -9.31 1.33 16.46
C ALA A 181 -7.92 0.84 15.98
N SER A 182 -7.17 1.65 15.23
CA SER A 182 -5.88 1.25 14.66
C SER A 182 -4.72 1.41 15.64
N GLU A 183 -3.63 0.67 15.40
CA GLU A 183 -2.36 0.88 16.12
C GLU A 183 -1.82 2.31 15.91
N TYR A 184 -2.09 2.91 14.74
CA TYR A 184 -1.70 4.30 14.47
C TYR A 184 -2.45 5.28 15.38
N ALA A 185 -3.73 5.06 15.63
CA ALA A 185 -4.52 5.90 16.53
C ALA A 185 -4.00 5.86 17.96
N GLN A 186 -3.70 4.66 18.49
CA GLN A 186 -3.10 4.53 19.82
C GLN A 186 -1.76 5.29 19.94
N ARG A 187 -0.93 5.22 18.89
CA ARG A 187 0.34 5.96 18.83
C ARG A 187 0.14 7.46 18.68
N ALA A 188 -0.90 7.90 17.96
CA ALA A 188 -1.25 9.30 17.79
C ALA A 188 -1.77 9.92 19.11
N GLU A 189 -2.65 9.22 19.84
CA GLU A 189 -3.10 9.60 21.17
C GLU A 189 -1.93 9.77 22.14
N ALA A 190 -1.01 8.80 22.16
CA ALA A 190 0.19 8.88 22.99
C ALA A 190 1.08 10.08 22.64
N ALA A 191 1.16 10.46 21.37
CA ALA A 191 1.92 11.63 20.92
C ALA A 191 1.23 12.95 21.34
N LEU A 192 -0.09 13.04 21.18
CA LEU A 192 -0.90 14.21 21.58
C LEU A 192 -0.86 14.43 23.10
N ALA A 193 -1.04 13.38 23.89
CA ALA A 193 -1.00 13.46 25.36
C ALA A 193 0.38 13.92 25.88
N ARG A 194 1.48 13.51 25.22
CA ARG A 194 2.83 14.00 25.55
C ARG A 194 2.99 15.49 25.26
N ARG A 195 2.40 15.96 24.16
CA ARG A 195 2.42 17.38 23.78
C ARG A 195 1.66 18.22 24.80
N GLU A 196 0.45 17.82 25.19
CA GLU A 196 -0.34 18.52 26.20
C GLU A 196 0.44 18.71 27.50
N LYS A 197 1.03 17.63 28.03
CA LYS A 197 1.88 17.70 29.24
C LYS A 197 3.06 18.66 29.09
N THR A 198 3.65 18.73 27.91
CA THR A 198 4.78 19.64 27.64
C THR A 198 4.31 21.10 27.64
N ILE A 199 3.12 21.37 27.09
CA ILE A 199 2.53 22.72 27.08
C ILE A 199 2.19 23.16 28.51
N THR A 200 1.46 22.32 29.26
CA THR A 200 1.07 22.65 30.65
C THR A 200 2.24 22.74 31.62
N SER A 201 3.41 22.17 31.28
CA SER A 201 4.64 22.30 32.09
C SER A 201 5.43 23.60 31.83
N LYS A 202 5.09 24.32 30.76
CA LYS A 202 5.74 25.58 30.37
C LYS A 202 4.93 26.82 30.78
N GLU A 203 3.69 26.62 31.19
CA GLU A 203 2.78 27.62 31.78
C GLU A 203 2.97 27.66 33.30
#